data_AF-A0A2N2VPJ5-F1
#
_entry.id   AF-A0A2N2VPJ5-F1
#
_cell.length_a   1.000
_cell.length_b   1.000
_cell.length_c   1.000
_cell.angle_alpha   90.00
_cell.angle_beta   90.00
_cell.angle_gamma   90.00
#
_symmetry.space_group_name_H-M   'P 1'
#
loop_
_entity.id
_entity.type
_entity.pdbx_description
1 polymer ?
#
loop_
_entity_poly.entity_id
_entity_poly.type
_entity_poly.pdbx_seq_one_letter_code
_entity_poly.pdbx_strand_id
1 'polypeptide(L)' 'MTELLLWFTSFENTKPLALLIFFTVFCGILFYVYGSKKRSKRLESYKNIPLEDDDIEVKGK' A
#
# COMPACT_ATOMS: atom_id res chain seq x y z
N MET A 1 6.04 -34.71 6.31
CA MET A 1 4.93 -33.78 6.68
C MET A 1 5.32 -32.83 7.82
N THR A 2 6.12 -33.25 8.79
CA THR A 2 6.66 -32.41 9.87
C THR A 2 7.96 -31.67 9.51
N GLU A 3 8.73 -32.18 8.54
CA GLU A 3 9.98 -31.58 8.03
C GLU A 3 9.85 -30.08 7.69
N LEU A 4 8.73 -29.66 7.10
CA LEU A 4 8.48 -28.27 6.73
C LEU A 4 8.31 -27.38 7.97
N LEU A 5 7.62 -27.87 9.00
CA LEU A 5 7.45 -27.18 10.29
C LEU A 5 8.78 -27.14 11.08
N LEU A 6 9.58 -28.20 11.01
CA LEU A 6 10.91 -28.26 11.64
C LEU A 6 11.89 -27.31 10.96
N TRP A 7 11.85 -27.25 9.63
CA TRP A 7 12.63 -26.29 8.84
C TRP A 7 12.24 -24.84 9.14
N PHE A 8 10.95 -24.56 9.35
CA PHE A 8 10.43 -23.23 9.71
C PHE A 8 10.86 -22.76 11.11
N THR A 9 11.00 -23.71 12.06
CA THR A 9 11.44 -23.44 13.43
C THR A 9 12.96 -23.43 13.59
N SER A 10 13.71 -23.79 12.55
CA SER A 10 15.17 -23.72 12.56
C SER A 10 15.66 -22.27 12.46
N PHE A 11 16.40 -21.83 13.48
CA PHE A 11 16.95 -20.48 13.58
C PHE A 11 17.94 -20.12 12.44
N GLU A 12 18.52 -21.12 11.80
CA GLU A 12 19.44 -20.94 10.66
C GLU A 12 18.73 -20.33 9.44
N ASN A 13 17.46 -20.70 9.23
CA ASN A 13 16.66 -20.23 8.10
C ASN A 13 15.84 -18.97 8.42
N THR A 14 15.91 -18.45 9.65
CA THR A 14 15.11 -17.28 10.06
C THR A 14 15.43 -16.02 9.26
N LYS A 15 16.69 -15.85 8.81
CA LYS A 15 17.09 -14.68 8.01
C LYS A 15 16.37 -14.61 6.65
N PRO A 16 16.48 -15.61 5.76
CA PRO A 16 15.75 -15.60 4.49
C PRO A 16 14.23 -15.70 4.68
N LEU A 17 13.77 -16.40 5.72
CA LEU A 17 12.34 -16.52 6.04
C LEU A 17 11.71 -15.17 6.39
N ALA A 18 12.35 -14.41 7.28
CA ALA A 18 11.89 -13.08 7.65
C ALA A 18 11.83 -12.17 6.41
N LEU A 19 12.87 -12.20 5.56
CA LEU A 19 12.90 -11.42 4.33
C LEU A 19 11.72 -11.76 3.40
N LEU A 20 11.45 -13.05 3.20
CA LEU A 20 10.35 -13.51 2.35
C LEU A 20 8.99 -13.06 2.89
N ILE A 21 8.76 -13.20 4.21
CA ILE A 21 7.51 -12.78 4.86
C ILE A 21 7.35 -11.26 4.77
N PHE A 22 8.38 -10.48 5.12
CA PHE A 22 8.31 -9.02 5.01
C PHE A 22 8.05 -8.56 3.57
N PHE A 23 8.72 -9.18 2.60
CA PHE A 23 8.56 -8.82 1.19
C PHE A 23 7.17 -9.18 0.65
N THR A 24 6.68 -10.39 0.96
CA THR A 24 5.34 -10.83 0.53
C THR A 24 4.24 -10.01 1.19
N VAL A 25 4.37 -9.69 2.49
CA VAL A 25 3.44 -8.80 3.19
C VAL A 25 3.45 -7.40 2.58
N PHE A 26 4.63 -6.84 2.29
CA PHE A 26 4.76 -5.54 1.63
C PHE A 26 4.08 -5.52 0.25
N CYS A 27 4.37 -6.49 -0.60
CA CYS A 27 3.72 -6.65 -1.91
C CYS A 27 2.20 -6.83 -1.77
N GLY A 28 1.75 -7.59 -0.77
CA GLY A 28 0.33 -7.77 -0.47
C GLY A 28 -0.37 -6.46 -0.09
N ILE A 29 0.28 -5.62 0.72
CA ILE A 29 -0.23 -4.28 1.06
C ILE A 29 -0.32 -3.40 -0.18
N LEU A 30 0.73 -3.38 -1.02
CA LEU A 30 0.69 -2.62 -2.27
C LEU A 30 -0.46 -3.09 -3.17
N PHE A 31 -0.63 -4.39 -3.34
CA PHE A 31 -1.73 -4.93 -4.12
C PHE A 31 -3.10 -4.59 -3.50
N TYR A 32 -3.24 -4.63 -2.17
CA TYR A 32 -4.47 -4.23 -1.49
C TYR A 32 -4.80 -2.75 -1.66
N VAL A 33 -3.79 -1.88 -1.56
CA VAL A 33 -3.96 -0.43 -1.65
C VAL A 33 -4.24 0.00 -3.09
N TYR A 34 -3.46 -0.51 -4.05
CA TYR A 34 -3.48 -0.06 -5.45
C TYR A 34 -4.29 -0.96 -6.39
N GLY A 35 -4.53 -2.23 -6.04
CA GLY A 35 -5.28 -3.16 -6.88
C GLY A 35 -6.76 -2.83 -7.01
N SER A 36 -7.33 -2.08 -6.06
CA SER A 36 -8.73 -1.65 -6.15
C SER A 36 -8.87 -0.30 -6.84
N LYS A 37 -9.34 -0.30 -8.10
CA LYS A 37 -9.74 0.91 -8.84
C LYS A 37 -10.73 1.79 -8.05
N LYS A 38 -11.55 1.20 -7.17
CA LYS A 38 -12.52 1.93 -6.34
C LYS A 38 -11.85 2.80 -5.27
N ARG A 39 -10.69 2.37 -4.73
CA ARG A 39 -9.89 3.14 -3.77
C ARG A 39 -9.06 4.22 -4.48
N SER A 40 -8.52 3.91 -5.67
CA SER A 40 -7.79 4.88 -6.49
C SER A 40 -8.67 6.04 -6.95
N LYS A 41 -9.92 5.78 -7.37
CA LYS A 41 -10.87 6.83 -7.78
C LYS A 41 -11.18 7.85 -6.68
N ARG A 42 -11.17 7.42 -5.42
CA ARG A 42 -11.33 8.33 -4.27
C ARG A 42 -10.09 9.19 -4.04
N LEU A 43 -8.91 8.70 -4.38
CA LEU A 43 -7.68 9.51 -4.32
C LEU A 43 -7.62 10.50 -5.49
N GLU A 44 -8.12 10.09 -6.67
CA GLU A 44 -8.25 10.99 -7.83
C GLU A 44 -9.32 12.07 -7.65
N SER A 45 -10.40 11.81 -6.89
CA SER A 45 -11.41 12.85 -6.62
C SER A 45 -10.88 14.04 -5.82
N TYR A 46 -9.75 13.87 -5.12
CA TYR A 46 -9.07 14.94 -4.38
C TYR A 46 -7.98 15.65 -5.20
N LYS A 47 -7.81 15.31 -6.49
CA LYS A 47 -6.78 15.92 -7.34
C LYS A 47 -7.07 17.38 -7.70
N ASN A 48 -8.34 17.75 -7.79
CA ASN A 48 -8.79 19.10 -8.15
C ASN A 48 -9.56 19.73 -6.97
N ILE A 49 -8.99 19.67 -5.77
CA ILE A 49 -9.52 20.48 -4.66
C ILE A 49 -9.05 21.91 -4.92
N PRO A 50 -9.95 22.90 -5.04
CA PRO A 50 -9.53 24.29 -5.13
C PRO A 50 -8.71 24.64 -3.89
N LEU A 51 -7.53 25.23 -4.09
CA LEU A 51 -6.74 25.75 -2.98
C LEU A 51 -7.45 26.99 -2.43
N GLU A 52 -7.28 27.31 -1.14
CA GLU A 52 -7.82 28.56 -0.57
C GLU A 52 -7.31 29.81 -1.31
N ASP A 53 -6.17 29.69 -2.02
CA ASP A 53 -5.58 30.74 -2.86
C ASP A 53 -6.21 30.84 -4.27
N ASP A 54 -6.96 29.83 -4.72
CA ASP A 54 -7.61 29.81 -6.05
C ASP A 54 -8.98 30.54 -6.06
N ASP A 55 -9.50 30.92 -4.88
CA ASP A 55 -10.82 31.54 -4.70
C ASP A 55 -10.75 33.07 -4.44
N ILE A 56 -10.02 33.86 -5.25
CA ILE A 56 -10.25 35.33 -5.30
C ILE A 56 -10.05 35.93 -6.70
N GLU A 57 -10.88 35.53 -7.67
CA GLU A 57 -11.31 36.45 -8.74
C GLU A 57 -12.84 36.41 -8.84
N VAL A 58 -13.50 37.04 -7.86
CA VAL A 58 -14.90 37.46 -8.02
C VAL A 58 -14.92 38.53 -9.11
N LYS A 59 -15.14 38.08 -10.34
CA LYS A 59 -15.33 38.95 -11.50
C LYS A 59 -16.58 39.80 -11.27
N GLY A 60 -16.37 41.04 -10.81
CA GLY A 60 -17.41 42.05 -10.64
C GLY A 60 -18.19 42.26 -11.94
N LYS A 61 -19.51 42.22 -11.83
CA LYS A 61 -20.45 42.75 -12.81
C LYS A 61 -20.51 44.26 -12.71
#